data_AF-A0A0R2FSV2-F1
#
_entry.id   AF-A0A0R2FSV2-F1
#
_cell.length_a   1.000
_cell.length_b   1.000
_cell.length_c   1.000
_cell.angle_alpha   90.00
_cell.angle_beta   90.00
_cell.angle_gamma   90.00
#
_symmetry.space_group_name_H-M   'P 1'
#
loop_
_entity.id
_entity.type
_entity.pdbx_description
1 polymer ?
#
loop_
_entity_poly.entity_id
_entity_poly.type
_entity_poly.pdbx_seq_one_letter_code
_entity_poly.pdbx_strand_id
1 'polypeptide(L)'
;MSDDDFSKTEKLVIFGGHNDFHQNKPLGKLGDTTGDTFYGAYEGVIKSALASNPKLKIYLVTPNWRIVDESDQTSINKDIDTYVNGAGATFGDYTKAIEDLGAKYHLPVLNLYKDWGVFRGNRTVWLVDNLHPNDAGQKWLAEKINGFIESN
;
A
#
# COMPACT_ATOMS: atom_id res chain seq x y z
N MET A 1 9.67 -17.46 -6.79
CA MET A 1 10.08 -16.05 -6.96
C MET A 1 9.61 -15.67 -8.35
N SER A 2 8.91 -14.54 -8.50
CA SER A 2 8.56 -14.05 -9.83
C SER A 2 9.83 -13.77 -10.64
N ASP A 3 9.78 -14.00 -11.95
CA ASP A 3 10.88 -13.77 -12.90
C ASP A 3 11.09 -12.27 -13.21
N ASP A 4 10.82 -11.39 -12.24
CA ASP A 4 10.85 -9.95 -12.46
C ASP A 4 12.30 -9.46 -12.55
N ASP A 5 12.73 -9.08 -13.76
CA ASP A 5 14.05 -8.53 -14.04
C ASP A 5 14.07 -7.00 -13.82
N PHE A 6 14.69 -6.58 -12.71
CA PHE A 6 14.92 -5.18 -12.37
C PHE A 6 16.34 -4.69 -12.71
N SER A 7 17.15 -5.47 -13.44
CA SER A 7 18.56 -5.15 -13.71
C SER A 7 18.79 -3.80 -14.40
N LYS A 8 17.79 -3.33 -15.16
CA LYS A 8 17.79 -2.04 -15.86
C LYS A 8 16.92 -0.97 -15.20
N THR A 9 16.30 -1.26 -14.07
CA THR A 9 15.40 -0.34 -13.36
C THR A 9 16.21 0.58 -12.45
N GLU A 10 15.96 1.88 -12.50
CA GLU A 10 16.63 2.87 -11.65
C GLU A 10 15.85 3.18 -10.36
N LYS A 11 14.53 3.33 -10.50
CA LYS A 11 13.59 3.60 -9.41
C LYS A 11 12.44 2.59 -9.46
N LEU A 12 12.08 2.01 -8.32
CA LEU A 12 10.91 1.13 -8.17
C LEU A 12 9.97 1.73 -7.14
N VAL A 13 8.70 1.88 -7.53
CA VAL A 13 7.62 2.29 -6.63
C VAL A 13 6.76 1.07 -6.34
N ILE A 14 6.64 0.71 -5.06
CA ILE A 14 5.75 -0.36 -4.61
C ILE A 14 4.53 0.27 -3.96
N PHE A 15 3.38 0.21 -4.65
CA PHE A 15 2.10 0.73 -4.20
C PHE A 15 1.08 -0.41 -4.19
N GLY A 16 0.88 -1.02 -3.02
CA GLY A 16 0.00 -2.18 -2.85
C GLY A 16 -0.50 -2.34 -1.41
N GLY A 17 -1.44 -3.27 -1.18
CA GLY A 17 -2.01 -3.57 0.14
C GLY A 17 -3.54 -3.48 0.22
N HIS A 18 -4.18 -2.80 -0.73
CA HIS A 18 -5.66 -2.73 -0.80
C HIS A 18 -6.31 -4.11 -0.87
N ASN A 19 -5.81 -4.94 -1.80
CA ASN A 19 -6.35 -6.28 -2.04
C ASN A 19 -5.99 -7.26 -0.93
N ASP A 20 -4.80 -7.13 -0.33
CA ASP A 20 -4.39 -7.96 0.81
C ASP A 20 -5.35 -7.77 2.00
N PHE A 21 -5.73 -6.53 2.29
CA PHE A 21 -6.75 -6.24 3.30
C PHE A 21 -8.11 -6.82 2.91
N HIS A 22 -8.59 -6.55 1.68
CA HIS A 22 -9.91 -6.99 1.22
C HIS A 22 -10.04 -8.51 1.19
N GLN A 23 -8.98 -9.21 0.78
CA GLN A 23 -8.94 -10.67 0.69
C GLN A 23 -8.58 -11.36 2.01
N ASN A 24 -8.52 -10.62 3.13
CA ASN A 24 -8.21 -11.15 4.45
C ASN A 24 -6.85 -11.88 4.48
N LYS A 25 -5.85 -11.34 3.78
CA LYS A 25 -4.49 -11.88 3.78
C LYS A 25 -3.96 -11.86 5.23
N PRO A 26 -3.51 -12.98 5.82
CA PRO A 26 -2.94 -12.95 7.16
C PRO A 26 -1.83 -11.90 7.25
N LEU A 27 -1.90 -11.01 8.24
CA LEU A 27 -0.93 -9.91 8.35
C LEU A 27 0.49 -10.46 8.52
N GLY A 28 0.66 -11.42 9.44
CA GLY A 28 1.95 -11.96 9.82
C GLY A 28 2.74 -10.99 10.70
N LYS A 29 4.06 -11.07 10.62
CA LYS A 29 4.99 -10.22 11.39
C LYS A 29 6.34 -10.09 10.68
N LEU A 30 7.14 -9.11 11.14
CA LEU A 30 8.54 -9.01 10.74
C LEU A 30 9.28 -10.34 10.96
N GLY A 31 10.02 -10.76 9.93
CA GLY A 31 10.78 -12.02 9.94
C GLY A 31 10.04 -13.20 9.31
N ASP A 32 8.77 -13.06 8.97
CA ASP A 32 8.09 -14.02 8.10
C ASP A 32 8.76 -14.02 6.71
N THR A 33 8.99 -15.21 6.14
CA THR A 33 9.76 -15.38 4.89
C THR A 33 8.97 -16.02 3.77
N THR A 34 7.72 -16.43 4.01
CA THR A 34 6.84 -17.03 2.99
C THR A 34 5.85 -16.01 2.47
N GLY A 35 5.35 -16.23 1.26
CA GLY A 35 4.28 -15.41 0.68
C GLY A 35 2.91 -15.63 1.31
N ASP A 36 2.80 -16.37 2.42
CA ASP A 36 1.53 -16.69 3.07
C ASP A 36 0.99 -15.51 3.89
N THR A 37 1.88 -14.66 4.39
CA THR A 37 1.54 -13.45 5.15
C THR A 37 1.83 -12.18 4.35
N PHE A 38 1.18 -11.08 4.72
CA PHE A 38 1.42 -9.79 4.10
C PHE A 38 2.88 -9.35 4.30
N TYR A 39 3.40 -9.45 5.52
CA TYR A 39 4.82 -9.14 5.81
C TYR A 39 5.77 -9.95 4.93
N GLY A 40 5.58 -11.27 4.85
CA GLY A 40 6.50 -12.14 4.10
C GLY A 40 6.40 -11.95 2.58
N ALA A 41 5.18 -11.75 2.05
CA ALA A 41 4.98 -11.46 0.63
C ALA A 41 5.59 -10.11 0.23
N TYR A 42 5.31 -9.04 1.00
CA TYR A 42 5.79 -7.69 0.71
C TYR A 42 7.33 -7.60 0.85
N GLU A 43 7.91 -8.20 1.90
CA GLU A 43 9.36 -8.33 2.05
C GLU A 43 9.99 -9.14 0.90
N GLY A 44 9.29 -10.17 0.42
CA GLY A 44 9.69 -10.95 -0.74
C GLY A 44 9.92 -10.08 -1.98
N VAL A 45 9.00 -9.15 -2.27
CA VAL A 45 9.14 -8.20 -3.41
C VAL A 45 10.39 -7.33 -3.24
N ILE A 46 10.59 -6.74 -2.04
CA ILE A 46 11.77 -5.91 -1.75
C ILE A 46 13.07 -6.71 -1.98
N LYS A 47 13.14 -7.92 -1.44
CA LYS A 47 14.32 -8.78 -1.55
C LYS A 47 14.59 -9.21 -2.98
N SER A 48 13.55 -9.59 -3.73
CA SER A 48 13.68 -9.94 -5.15
C SER A 48 14.18 -8.76 -5.98
N ALA A 49 13.65 -7.55 -5.75
CA ALA A 49 14.07 -6.35 -6.45
C ALA A 49 15.55 -5.99 -6.16
N LEU A 50 15.97 -6.03 -4.90
CA LEU A 50 17.36 -5.78 -4.50
C LEU A 50 18.33 -6.87 -4.95
N ALA A 51 17.89 -8.13 -5.01
CA ALA A 51 18.69 -9.23 -5.56
C ALA A 51 18.93 -9.07 -7.06
N SER A 52 17.92 -8.59 -7.79
CA SER A 52 18.03 -8.30 -9.22
C SER A 52 18.88 -7.04 -9.50
N ASN A 53 18.73 -6.00 -8.69
CA ASN A 53 19.53 -4.78 -8.77
C ASN A 53 19.84 -4.18 -7.38
N PRO A 54 21.06 -4.39 -6.84
CA PRO A 54 21.46 -3.84 -5.54
C PRO A 54 21.55 -2.31 -5.46
N LYS A 55 21.53 -1.60 -6.60
CA LYS A 55 21.57 -0.13 -6.68
C LYS A 55 20.18 0.50 -6.83
N LEU A 56 19.13 -0.31 -6.88
CA LEU A 56 17.77 0.15 -7.12
C LEU A 56 17.29 1.07 -5.99
N LYS A 57 16.75 2.23 -6.37
CA LYS A 57 16.06 3.11 -5.42
C LYS A 57 14.62 2.65 -5.27
N ILE A 58 14.27 2.13 -4.10
CA ILE A 58 12.92 1.62 -3.82
C ILE A 58 12.16 2.64 -2.98
N TYR A 59 10.93 2.95 -3.41
CA TYR A 59 10.01 3.85 -2.76
C TYR A 59 8.75 3.07 -2.40
N LEU A 60 8.39 3.07 -1.11
CA LEU A 60 7.19 2.37 -0.65
C LEU A 60 6.04 3.35 -0.53
N VAL A 61 4.85 2.94 -0.95
CA VAL A 61 3.64 3.75 -0.91
C VAL A 61 2.53 2.93 -0.26
N THR A 62 2.01 3.41 0.86
CA THR A 62 0.89 2.74 1.55
C THR A 62 -0.39 2.84 0.72
N PRO A 63 -1.33 1.89 0.84
CA PRO A 63 -2.61 2.01 0.16
C PRO A 63 -3.35 3.26 0.64
N ASN A 64 -3.97 4.01 -0.28
CA ASN A 64 -4.73 5.21 0.05
C ASN A 64 -6.04 4.89 0.80
N TRP A 65 -6.70 5.91 1.35
CA TRP A 65 -8.01 5.76 2.00
C TRP A 65 -9.08 5.17 1.06
N ARG A 66 -9.92 4.26 1.58
CA ARG A 66 -11.04 3.58 0.91
C ARG A 66 -12.19 3.34 1.91
N ILE A 67 -13.38 2.97 1.44
CA ILE A 67 -14.38 2.30 2.33
C ILE A 67 -14.08 0.81 2.46
N VAL A 68 -14.61 0.12 3.47
CA VAL A 68 -14.27 -1.29 3.77
C VAL A 68 -14.50 -2.26 2.59
N ASP A 69 -15.62 -2.16 1.90
CA ASP A 69 -16.01 -2.96 0.72
C ASP A 69 -16.90 -2.10 -0.19
N GLU A 70 -16.41 -1.78 -1.38
CA GLU A 70 -17.10 -0.96 -2.37
C GLU A 70 -18.34 -1.62 -2.96
N SER A 71 -18.44 -2.94 -2.88
CA SER A 71 -19.56 -3.73 -3.38
C SER A 71 -20.70 -3.89 -2.35
N ASP A 72 -20.42 -3.66 -1.07
CA ASP A 72 -21.37 -3.77 0.03
C ASP A 72 -21.90 -2.38 0.45
N GLN A 73 -23.16 -2.07 0.15
CA GLN A 73 -23.76 -0.79 0.56
C GLN A 73 -23.75 -0.57 2.08
N THR A 74 -23.76 -1.62 2.89
CA THR A 74 -23.67 -1.48 4.35
C THR A 74 -22.27 -1.08 4.80
N SER A 75 -21.25 -1.38 3.99
CA SER A 75 -19.87 -0.98 4.22
C SER A 75 -19.68 0.53 4.19
N ILE A 76 -20.57 1.30 3.56
CA ILE A 76 -20.50 2.76 3.63
C ILE A 76 -20.61 3.26 5.07
N ASN A 77 -21.17 2.47 6.00
CA ASN A 77 -21.30 2.84 7.40
C ASN A 77 -20.18 2.26 8.28
N LYS A 78 -19.32 1.40 7.72
CA LYS A 78 -18.14 0.86 8.40
C LYS A 78 -16.99 1.85 8.26
N ASP A 79 -16.26 2.07 9.34
CA ASP A 79 -15.07 2.90 9.32
C ASP A 79 -13.84 2.07 8.98
N ILE A 80 -13.15 2.41 7.88
CA ILE A 80 -11.93 1.72 7.43
C ILE A 80 -10.83 1.81 8.49
N ASP A 81 -10.85 2.89 9.28
CA ASP A 81 -9.85 3.16 10.30
C ASP A 81 -9.93 2.20 11.49
N THR A 82 -11.12 1.64 11.75
CA THR A 82 -11.37 0.74 12.88
C THR A 82 -11.86 -0.65 12.47
N TYR A 83 -12.18 -0.87 11.20
CA TYR A 83 -12.70 -2.14 10.74
C TYR A 83 -11.60 -3.21 10.75
N VAL A 84 -11.91 -4.32 11.40
CA VAL A 84 -11.07 -5.51 11.47
C VAL A 84 -11.57 -6.49 10.40
N ASN A 85 -10.68 -6.90 9.49
CA ASN A 85 -11.02 -7.86 8.45
C ASN A 85 -11.07 -9.31 9.00
N GLY A 86 -11.37 -10.27 8.13
CA GLY A 86 -11.45 -11.69 8.49
C GLY A 86 -10.13 -12.31 8.97
N ALA A 87 -9.00 -11.63 8.79
CA ALA A 87 -7.70 -12.05 9.33
C ALA A 87 -7.41 -11.48 10.73
N GLY A 88 -8.33 -10.69 11.30
CA GLY A 88 -8.12 -10.05 12.60
C GLY A 88 -7.23 -8.80 12.54
N ALA A 89 -7.05 -8.20 11.36
CA ALA A 89 -6.21 -7.01 11.16
C ALA A 89 -7.02 -5.82 10.62
N THR A 90 -6.63 -4.62 11.03
CA THR A 90 -7.18 -3.35 10.52
C THR A 90 -6.45 -2.91 9.26
N PHE A 91 -7.05 -2.02 8.47
CA PHE A 91 -6.35 -1.41 7.33
C PHE A 91 -5.07 -0.68 7.78
N GLY A 92 -5.14 -0.02 8.93
CA GLY A 92 -3.99 0.59 9.60
C GLY A 92 -2.84 -0.39 9.85
N ASP A 93 -3.11 -1.63 10.23
CA ASP A 93 -2.08 -2.65 10.46
C ASP A 93 -1.32 -3.01 9.18
N TYR A 94 -2.00 -3.10 8.03
CA TYR A 94 -1.33 -3.30 6.73
C TYR A 94 -0.47 -2.09 6.36
N THR A 95 -0.95 -0.87 6.59
CA THR A 95 -0.14 0.34 6.34
C THR A 95 1.09 0.38 7.24
N LYS A 96 0.96 -0.02 8.51
CA LYS A 96 2.04 -0.11 9.49
C LYS A 96 3.07 -1.17 9.10
N ALA A 97 2.64 -2.30 8.52
CA ALA A 97 3.56 -3.31 8.02
C ALA A 97 4.48 -2.78 6.90
N ILE A 98 3.96 -1.91 6.03
CA ILE A 98 4.77 -1.23 5.00
C ILE A 98 5.74 -0.25 5.65
N GLU A 99 5.30 0.53 6.64
CA GLU A 99 6.17 1.43 7.42
C GLU A 99 7.31 0.65 8.11
N ASP A 100 7.00 -0.51 8.71
CA ASP A 100 7.96 -1.37 9.40
C ASP A 100 9.00 -1.98 8.45
N LEU A 101 8.57 -2.42 7.27
CA LEU A 101 9.48 -2.90 6.23
C LEU A 101 10.34 -1.75 5.66
N GLY A 102 9.77 -0.57 5.49
CA GLY A 102 10.52 0.63 5.14
C GLY A 102 11.63 0.94 6.15
N ALA A 103 11.30 0.91 7.44
CA ALA A 103 12.28 1.10 8.51
C ALA A 103 13.37 0.01 8.52
N LYS A 104 12.99 -1.27 8.35
CA LYS A 104 13.92 -2.41 8.31
C LYS A 104 14.94 -2.31 7.18
N TYR A 105 14.53 -1.85 6.01
CA TYR A 105 15.38 -1.76 4.82
C TYR A 105 15.92 -0.36 4.55
N HIS A 106 15.67 0.61 5.44
CA HIS A 106 16.02 2.02 5.27
C HIS A 106 15.47 2.62 3.96
N LEU A 107 14.23 2.26 3.60
CA LEU A 107 13.54 2.74 2.41
C LEU A 107 12.54 3.84 2.78
N PRO A 108 12.43 4.91 1.98
CA PRO A 108 11.45 5.95 2.22
C PRO A 108 10.03 5.40 2.01
N VAL A 109 9.08 5.86 2.85
CA VAL A 109 7.67 5.48 2.79
C VAL A 109 6.77 6.71 2.67
N LEU A 110 5.92 6.75 1.64
CA LEU A 110 4.82 7.72 1.52
C LEU A 110 3.54 7.11 2.07
N ASN A 111 3.01 7.68 3.15
CA ASN A 111 1.81 7.16 3.77
C ASN A 111 0.54 7.81 3.20
N LEU A 112 0.06 7.35 2.03
CA LEU A 112 -1.15 7.90 1.42
C LEU A 112 -2.42 7.64 2.22
N TYR A 113 -2.45 6.59 3.04
CA TYR A 113 -3.57 6.38 3.97
C TYR A 113 -3.76 7.57 4.92
N LYS A 114 -2.67 8.13 5.46
CA LYS A 114 -2.69 9.28 6.37
C LYS A 114 -2.63 10.63 5.65
N ASP A 115 -1.87 10.72 4.55
CA ASP A 115 -1.40 11.99 4.00
C ASP A 115 -2.02 12.36 2.63
N TRP A 116 -2.90 11.52 2.08
CA TRP A 116 -3.56 11.86 0.81
C TRP A 116 -4.64 12.92 0.98
N GLY A 117 -5.32 12.98 2.13
CA GLY A 117 -6.36 13.98 2.41
C GLY A 117 -7.76 13.64 1.86
N VAL A 118 -7.92 12.46 1.27
CA VAL A 118 -9.24 11.88 0.96
C VAL A 118 -9.73 11.12 2.17
N PHE A 119 -10.99 11.36 2.55
CA PHE A 119 -11.67 10.73 3.66
C PHE A 119 -13.18 10.65 3.37
N ARG A 120 -13.94 10.07 4.29
CA ARG A 120 -15.39 9.86 4.14
C ARG A 120 -16.17 11.09 3.65
N GLY A 121 -15.83 12.28 4.13
CA GLY A 121 -16.56 13.51 3.85
C GLY A 121 -16.34 14.09 2.46
N ASN A 122 -15.22 13.76 1.79
CA ASN A 122 -14.91 14.28 0.44
C ASN A 122 -14.75 13.18 -0.62
N ARG A 123 -14.96 11.91 -0.26
CA ARG A 123 -14.73 10.76 -1.14
C ARG A 123 -15.41 10.86 -2.51
N THR A 124 -16.62 11.43 -2.62
CA THR A 124 -17.37 11.52 -3.89
C THR A 124 -16.72 12.47 -4.90
N VAL A 125 -15.86 13.38 -4.42
CA VAL A 125 -15.13 14.31 -5.27
C VAL A 125 -13.91 13.62 -5.90
N TRP A 126 -13.34 12.62 -5.22
CA TRP A 126 -12.04 12.05 -5.56
C TRP A 126 -12.09 10.58 -5.99
N LEU A 127 -13.15 9.84 -5.64
CA LEU A 127 -13.30 8.41 -5.90
C LEU A 127 -14.51 8.14 -6.79
N VAL A 128 -14.39 7.14 -7.67
CA VAL A 128 -15.47 6.68 -8.55
C VAL A 128 -16.48 5.81 -7.79
N ASP A 129 -15.97 4.90 -6.97
CA ASP A 129 -16.74 3.82 -6.34
C ASP A 129 -16.41 3.63 -4.86
N ASN A 130 -15.85 4.65 -4.21
CA ASN A 130 -15.38 4.63 -2.82
C ASN A 130 -14.07 3.84 -2.56
N LEU A 131 -13.43 3.32 -3.61
CA LEU A 131 -12.10 2.73 -3.56
C LEU A 131 -11.17 3.38 -4.59
N HIS A 132 -11.60 3.38 -5.85
CA HIS A 132 -10.78 3.77 -6.98
C HIS A 132 -10.82 5.28 -7.20
N PRO A 133 -9.67 5.96 -7.29
CA PRO A 133 -9.61 7.39 -7.61
C PRO A 133 -10.16 7.66 -9.02
N ASN A 134 -10.94 8.73 -9.16
CA ASN A 134 -11.33 9.28 -10.47
C ASN A 134 -10.15 10.05 -11.11
N ASP A 135 -10.32 10.61 -12.31
CA ASP A 135 -9.23 11.32 -13.02
C ASP A 135 -8.57 12.43 -12.19
N ALA A 136 -9.36 13.20 -11.43
CA ALA A 136 -8.84 14.25 -10.55
C ALA A 136 -8.08 13.66 -9.35
N GLY A 137 -8.60 12.57 -8.76
CA GLY A 137 -7.93 11.83 -7.68
C GLY A 137 -6.63 11.17 -8.16
N GLN A 138 -6.62 10.58 -9.35
CA GLN A 138 -5.43 10.00 -9.98
C GLN A 138 -4.36 11.06 -10.21
N LYS A 139 -4.74 12.24 -10.72
CA LYS A 139 -3.82 13.37 -10.88
C LYS A 139 -3.19 13.79 -9.56
N TRP A 140 -3.99 13.92 -8.50
CA TRP A 140 -3.48 14.29 -7.17
C TRP A 140 -2.54 13.23 -6.59
N LEU A 141 -2.86 11.94 -6.76
CA LEU A 141 -1.97 10.84 -6.38
C LEU A 141 -0.63 10.91 -7.12
N ALA A 142 -0.67 11.13 -8.44
CA ALA A 142 0.53 11.25 -9.25
C ALA A 142 1.41 12.42 -8.77
N GLU A 143 0.81 13.58 -8.45
CA GLU A 143 1.53 14.73 -7.91
C GLU A 143 2.19 14.42 -6.55
N LYS A 144 1.47 13.75 -5.63
CA LYS A 144 1.99 13.34 -4.32
C LYS A 144 3.15 12.35 -4.44
N ILE A 145 2.98 11.31 -5.26
CA ILE A 145 3.99 10.26 -5.47
C ILE A 145 5.22 10.84 -6.16
N ASN A 146 5.04 11.66 -7.20
CA ASN A 146 6.15 12.31 -7.88
C ASN A 146 6.92 13.26 -6.95
N GLY A 147 6.22 14.11 -6.18
CA GLY A 147 6.85 15.00 -5.22
C GLY A 147 7.68 14.24 -4.17
N PHE A 148 7.16 13.11 -3.68
CA PHE A 148 7.86 12.24 -2.75
C PHE A 148 9.11 11.59 -3.35
N ILE A 149 9.04 11.13 -4.60
CA ILE A 149 10.19 10.54 -5.31
C ILE A 149 11.27 11.58 -5.57
N GLU A 150 10.91 12.82 -5.88
CA GLU A 150 11.87 13.89 -6.16
C GLU A 150 12.50 14.48 -4.89
N SER A 151 11.86 14.31 -3.72
CA SER A 151 12.39 14.77 -2.43
C SER A 151 13.26 13.75 -1.67
N ASN A 152 13.49 12.55 -2.24
CA ASN A 152 14.21 11.43 -1.60
C ASN A 152 15.16 10.73 -2.59
#